data_AF-A0A2D5UDL3-F1
#
_entry.id   AF-A0A2D5UDL3-F1
#
_cell.length_a   1.000
_cell.length_b   1.000
_cell.length_c   1.000
_cell.angle_alpha   90.00
_cell.angle_beta   90.00
_cell.angle_gamma   90.00
#
_symmetry.space_group_name_H-M   'P 1'
#
loop_
_entity.id
_entity.type
_entity.pdbx_description
1 polymer ?
#
loop_
_entity_poly.entity_id
_entity_poly.type
_entity_poly.pdbx_seq_one_letter_code
_entity_poly.pdbx_strand_id
1 'polypeptide(L)'
;MDLKRLRQRWPAGLLFAAVFALILISYAPASTPSRLPDLTEEQTRAVRLLRETVAQIEENYVSLPNLAKAFGAGLKGLQRAVGKERLEVIRKDAGRFALRSGDEEMAVRFGGRGPEVLSAMEEAYRFAMSKAAAGRGEGADLKAMYLSLGAMLNSLDPFSAFLPPEVFREMQVETTGRYGGLGITITARDKKITIVSPIEETPAYEAGLKPEDVISLVNGESTEEWSLTEAVMKMRGPTGTAVRLGISRKGWPAPREFVVVRAIIQIRSVKSRVMKDDVGYIRLSAFHERTSDEMGSAMRRLRDAGARSLILDLRNNPGGL
;
A
#
# COMPACT_ATOMS: atom_id res chain seq x y z
N MET A 1 65.42 -2.02 7.31
CA MET A 1 65.18 -2.49 8.69
C MET A 1 64.65 -3.92 8.57
N ASP A 2 65.48 -4.90 8.94
CA ASP A 2 65.33 -6.30 8.58
C ASP A 2 64.29 -7.02 9.46
N LEU A 3 63.13 -7.34 8.87
CA LEU A 3 61.98 -7.98 9.51
C LEU A 3 62.27 -9.38 10.07
N LYS A 4 63.42 -9.99 9.76
CA LYS A 4 63.83 -11.27 10.34
C LYS A 4 64.35 -11.17 11.77
N ARG A 5 64.76 -9.99 12.25
CA ARG A 5 65.30 -9.81 13.62
C ARG A 5 64.26 -9.48 14.69
N LEU A 6 63.01 -9.22 14.32
CA LEU A 6 61.92 -8.95 15.28
C LEU A 6 61.22 -10.22 15.79
N ARG A 7 61.50 -11.38 15.21
CA ARG A 7 60.86 -12.66 15.57
C ARG A 7 61.52 -13.37 16.76
N GLN A 8 62.58 -12.80 17.36
CA GLN A 8 63.44 -13.49 18.32
C GLN A 8 63.34 -12.96 19.76
N ARG A 9 62.43 -12.03 20.07
CA ARG A 9 62.27 -11.47 21.43
C ARG A 9 60.94 -11.79 22.12
N TRP A 10 60.07 -12.57 21.50
CA TRP A 10 58.77 -12.92 22.08
C TRP A 10 58.54 -14.43 21.94
N PRO A 11 58.35 -15.17 23.06
CA PRO A 11 57.99 -16.57 22.97
C PRO A 11 56.67 -16.69 22.19
N ALA A 12 56.59 -17.67 21.29
CA ALA A 12 55.50 -17.83 20.33
C ALA A 12 54.08 -17.83 20.95
N GLY A 13 53.95 -18.10 22.26
CA GLY A 13 52.69 -18.03 23.00
C GLY A 13 52.11 -16.62 23.21
N LEU A 14 52.94 -15.57 23.29
CA LEU A 14 52.45 -14.20 23.58
C LEU A 14 51.83 -13.51 22.34
N LEU A 15 52.35 -13.79 21.14
CA LEU A 15 51.74 -13.33 19.88
C LEU A 15 50.43 -14.07 19.57
N PHE A 16 50.33 -15.35 19.96
CA PHE A 16 49.09 -16.11 19.82
C PHE A 16 48.02 -15.62 20.81
N ALA A 17 48.39 -15.32 22.05
CA ALA A 17 47.47 -14.79 23.06
C ALA A 17 46.92 -13.39 22.69
N ALA A 18 47.74 -12.51 22.10
CA ALA A 18 47.29 -11.18 21.67
C ALA A 18 46.34 -11.22 20.46
N VAL A 19 46.57 -12.12 19.49
CA VAL A 19 45.66 -12.31 18.34
C VAL A 19 44.37 -13.02 18.77
N PHE A 20 44.43 -13.98 19.70
CA PHE A 20 43.24 -14.62 20.26
C PHE A 20 42.43 -13.66 21.15
N ALA A 21 43.08 -12.78 21.91
CA ALA A 21 42.41 -11.74 22.68
C ALA A 21 41.74 -10.70 21.77
N LEU A 22 42.37 -10.31 20.65
CA LEU A 22 41.76 -9.41 19.65
C LEU A 22 40.61 -10.08 18.86
N ILE A 23 40.65 -11.40 18.65
CA ILE A 23 39.55 -12.18 18.06
C ILE A 23 38.41 -12.40 19.07
N LEU A 24 38.71 -12.55 20.37
CA LEU A 24 37.71 -12.66 21.43
C LEU A 24 37.03 -11.33 21.79
N ILE A 25 37.72 -10.19 21.60
CA ILE A 25 37.11 -8.85 21.73
C ILE A 25 36.09 -8.58 20.58
N SER A 26 36.15 -9.35 19.49
CA SER A 26 35.18 -9.23 18.38
C SER A 26 33.96 -10.16 18.49
N TYR A 27 33.84 -10.96 19.56
CA TYR A 27 32.75 -11.90 19.80
C TYR A 27 32.28 -11.86 21.26
N ALA A 28 31.92 -10.67 21.75
CA ALA A 28 31.03 -10.62 22.92
C ALA A 28 29.70 -11.28 22.52
N PRO A 29 29.21 -12.31 23.24
CA PRO A 29 27.91 -12.90 22.95
C PRO A 29 26.85 -11.82 23.11
N ALA A 30 26.01 -11.65 22.08
CA ALA A 30 24.94 -10.67 22.10
C ALA A 30 24.05 -10.90 23.33
N SER A 31 23.75 -9.82 24.04
CA SER A 31 22.96 -9.89 25.28
C SER A 31 21.48 -10.08 24.97
N THR A 32 20.76 -10.82 25.81
CA THR A 32 19.30 -10.88 25.74
C THR A 32 18.71 -9.62 26.36
N PRO A 33 17.75 -8.93 25.71
CA PRO A 33 17.16 -7.72 26.26
C PRO A 33 16.47 -8.01 27.61
N SER A 34 16.79 -7.22 28.63
CA SER A 34 16.29 -7.42 30.00
C SER A 34 14.81 -7.04 30.18
N ARG A 35 14.32 -6.06 29.39
CA ARG A 35 12.91 -5.67 29.29
C ARG A 35 12.66 -4.94 27.97
N LEU A 36 11.58 -5.28 27.27
CA LEU A 36 11.13 -4.52 26.09
C LEU A 36 10.28 -3.32 26.53
N PRO A 37 10.42 -2.16 25.88
CA PRO A 37 9.61 -0.98 26.22
C PRO A 37 8.13 -1.21 25.90
N ASP A 38 7.28 -0.46 26.59
CA ASP A 38 5.85 -0.41 26.28
C ASP A 38 5.62 0.13 24.87
N LEU A 39 4.56 -0.34 24.23
CA LEU A 39 4.19 0.08 22.88
C LEU A 39 3.60 1.49 22.90
N THR A 40 3.97 2.29 21.89
CA THR A 40 3.24 3.52 21.59
C THR A 40 1.82 3.21 21.12
N GLU A 41 0.95 4.22 21.04
CA GLU A 41 -0.40 4.05 20.50
C GLU A 41 -0.38 3.54 19.04
N GLU A 42 0.54 4.08 18.21
CA GLU A 42 0.71 3.64 16.82
C GLU A 42 1.16 2.17 16.76
N GLN A 43 2.13 1.78 17.58
CA GLN A 43 2.62 0.41 17.63
C GLN A 43 1.56 -0.56 18.17
N THR A 44 0.73 -0.11 19.09
CA THR A 44 -0.43 -0.89 19.59
C THR A 44 -1.43 -1.15 18.45
N ARG A 45 -1.70 -0.15 17.60
CA ARG A 45 -2.53 -0.33 16.39
C ARG A 45 -1.89 -1.30 15.41
N ALA A 46 -0.58 -1.21 15.18
CA ALA A 46 0.16 -2.13 14.32
C ALA A 46 0.06 -3.59 14.81
N VAL A 47 0.31 -3.85 16.09
CA VAL A 47 0.21 -5.19 16.68
C VAL A 47 -1.22 -5.73 16.63
N ARG A 48 -2.24 -4.86 16.76
CA ARG A 48 -3.64 -5.26 16.58
C ARG A 48 -3.90 -5.81 15.18
N LEU A 49 -3.40 -5.16 14.13
CA LEU A 49 -3.56 -5.63 12.74
C LEU A 49 -2.96 -7.02 12.53
N LEU A 50 -1.80 -7.28 13.14
CA LEU A 50 -1.20 -8.62 13.10
C LEU A 50 -2.13 -9.66 13.73
N ARG A 51 -2.68 -9.37 14.91
CA ARG A 51 -3.62 -10.28 15.61
C ARG A 51 -4.86 -10.56 14.77
N GLU A 52 -5.46 -9.51 14.21
CA GLU A 52 -6.62 -9.62 13.32
C GLU A 52 -6.29 -10.44 12.06
N THR A 53 -5.10 -10.23 11.47
CA THR A 53 -4.67 -10.99 10.28
C THR A 53 -4.52 -12.47 10.58
N VAL A 54 -3.91 -12.84 11.72
CA VAL A 54 -3.77 -14.24 12.12
C VAL A 54 -5.13 -14.88 12.38
N ALA A 55 -6.04 -14.17 13.05
CA ALA A 55 -7.40 -14.65 13.25
C ALA A 55 -8.12 -14.90 11.90
N GLN A 56 -7.98 -13.99 10.93
CA GLN A 56 -8.53 -14.18 9.58
C GLN A 56 -7.93 -15.39 8.87
N ILE A 57 -6.63 -15.66 9.03
CA ILE A 57 -6.01 -16.87 8.47
C ILE A 57 -6.60 -18.12 9.13
N GLU A 58 -6.69 -18.15 10.46
CA GLU A 58 -7.19 -19.29 11.22
C GLU A 58 -8.68 -19.57 10.95
N GLU A 59 -9.48 -18.54 10.69
CA GLU A 59 -10.93 -18.66 10.44
C GLU A 59 -11.26 -19.02 8.99
N ASN A 60 -10.54 -18.48 8.00
CA ASN A 60 -10.94 -18.56 6.59
C ASN A 60 -10.14 -19.56 5.75
N TYR A 61 -8.97 -20.01 6.21
CA TYR A 61 -8.22 -21.02 5.46
C TYR A 61 -8.84 -22.41 5.62
N VAL A 62 -9.15 -23.04 4.48
CA VAL A 62 -9.65 -24.43 4.42
C VAL A 62 -8.66 -25.40 5.08
N SER A 63 -7.37 -25.19 4.87
CA SER A 63 -6.30 -25.92 5.55
C SER A 63 -5.27 -24.93 6.10
N LEU A 64 -4.94 -25.08 7.39
CA LEU A 64 -4.02 -24.15 8.04
C LEU A 64 -2.67 -24.17 7.31
N PRO A 65 -2.21 -23.00 6.82
CA PRO A 65 -0.95 -22.92 6.12
C PRO A 65 0.22 -23.06 7.10
N ASN A 66 1.44 -23.15 6.58
CA ASN A 66 2.64 -23.18 7.43
C ASN A 66 2.87 -21.81 8.07
N LEU A 67 2.22 -21.57 9.21
CA LEU A 67 2.30 -20.32 9.95
C LEU A 67 3.74 -19.99 10.35
N ALA A 68 4.55 -20.96 10.74
CA ALA A 68 5.96 -20.73 11.10
C ALA A 68 6.77 -20.14 9.93
N LYS A 69 6.53 -20.63 8.71
CA LYS A 69 7.09 -20.06 7.48
C LYS A 69 6.57 -18.64 7.26
N ALA A 70 5.28 -18.41 7.49
CA ALA A 70 4.62 -17.13 7.30
C ALA A 70 5.15 -16.05 8.25
N PHE A 71 5.22 -16.34 9.55
CA PHE A 71 5.81 -15.44 10.54
C PHE A 71 7.28 -15.15 10.23
N GLY A 72 8.05 -16.15 9.80
CA GLY A 72 9.41 -15.95 9.31
C GLY A 72 9.51 -15.00 8.11
N ALA A 73 8.54 -15.04 7.20
CA ALA A 73 8.44 -14.08 6.10
C ALA A 73 8.04 -12.68 6.61
N GLY A 74 7.12 -12.61 7.58
CA GLY A 74 6.74 -11.37 8.26
C GLY A 74 7.92 -10.67 8.94
N LEU A 75 8.73 -11.40 9.69
CA LEU A 75 9.98 -10.87 10.28
C LEU A 75 10.90 -10.27 9.22
N LYS A 76 11.08 -10.95 8.07
CA LYS A 76 11.86 -10.40 6.95
C LYS A 76 11.24 -9.15 6.34
N GLY A 77 9.91 -9.08 6.26
CA GLY A 77 9.19 -7.86 5.86
C GLY A 77 9.46 -6.70 6.82
N LEU A 78 9.44 -6.98 8.13
CA LEU A 78 9.79 -6.01 9.17
C LEU A 78 11.25 -5.54 9.04
N GLN A 79 12.20 -6.46 8.85
CA GLN A 79 13.61 -6.12 8.55
C GLN A 79 13.74 -5.19 7.35
N ARG A 80 13.01 -5.45 6.25
CA ARG A 80 13.05 -4.57 5.07
C ARG A 80 12.53 -3.17 5.39
N ALA A 81 11.47 -3.08 6.19
CA ALA A 81 10.93 -1.80 6.62
C ALA A 81 11.87 -1.02 7.53
N VAL A 82 12.51 -1.72 8.47
CA VAL A 82 13.36 -1.06 9.48
C VAL A 82 14.82 -0.85 9.02
N GLY A 83 15.28 -1.62 8.04
CA GLY A 83 16.65 -1.66 7.54
C GLY A 83 17.49 -2.73 8.22
N LYS A 84 18.31 -3.46 7.45
CA LYS A 84 19.12 -4.58 7.93
C LYS A 84 20.12 -4.18 9.03
N GLU A 85 20.66 -2.97 8.96
CA GLU A 85 21.59 -2.42 9.96
C GLU A 85 20.94 -2.24 11.35
N ARG A 86 19.60 -2.10 11.38
CA ARG A 86 18.83 -1.91 12.62
C ARG A 86 18.19 -3.20 13.11
N LEU A 87 17.85 -4.11 12.20
CA LEU A 87 17.30 -5.41 12.54
C LEU A 87 17.80 -6.44 11.54
N GLU A 88 18.55 -7.41 12.02
CA GLU A 88 18.92 -8.58 11.25
C GLU A 88 18.12 -9.79 11.72
N VAL A 89 17.36 -10.39 10.80
CA VAL A 89 16.57 -11.59 10.99
C VAL A 89 17.36 -12.78 10.48
N ILE A 90 17.84 -13.60 11.40
CA ILE A 90 18.68 -14.76 11.14
C ILE A 90 17.83 -16.01 11.34
N ARG A 91 17.56 -16.76 10.25
CA ARG A 91 16.89 -18.06 10.38
C ARG A 91 17.91 -19.08 10.90
N LYS A 92 17.62 -19.72 12.03
CA LYS A 92 18.45 -20.79 12.59
C LYS A 92 18.00 -22.16 12.04
N ASP A 93 16.68 -22.41 12.00
CA ASP A 93 16.09 -23.61 11.39
C ASP A 93 14.59 -23.45 11.10
N ALA A 94 13.83 -24.55 11.07
CA ALA A 94 12.39 -24.54 10.86
C ALA A 94 11.67 -23.96 12.10
N GLY A 95 11.15 -22.74 11.95
CA GLY A 95 10.40 -22.05 13.00
C GLY A 95 11.28 -21.35 14.04
N ARG A 96 12.61 -21.51 14.06
CA ARG A 96 13.51 -20.74 14.95
C ARG A 96 14.25 -19.63 14.21
N PHE A 97 14.21 -18.46 14.80
CA PHE A 97 14.81 -17.23 14.30
C PHE A 97 15.59 -16.57 15.43
N ALA A 98 16.64 -15.82 15.07
CA ALA A 98 17.26 -14.85 15.95
C ALA A 98 17.09 -13.46 15.34
N LEU A 99 16.72 -12.50 16.17
CA LEU A 99 16.62 -11.10 15.84
C LEU A 99 17.79 -10.38 16.47
N ARG A 100 18.65 -9.78 15.66
CA ARG A 100 19.83 -9.05 16.13
C ARG A 100 19.67 -7.55 15.87
N SER A 101 19.95 -6.74 16.87
CA SER A 101 19.97 -5.28 16.76
C SER A 101 21.07 -4.71 17.65
N GLY A 102 22.14 -4.19 17.03
CA GLY A 102 23.35 -3.81 17.76
C GLY A 102 23.95 -5.01 18.48
N ASP A 103 24.18 -4.86 19.79
CA ASP A 103 24.77 -5.89 20.66
C ASP A 103 23.72 -6.78 21.35
N GLU A 104 22.44 -6.64 20.98
CA GLU A 104 21.33 -7.43 21.50
C GLU A 104 20.88 -8.48 20.49
N GLU A 105 20.60 -9.70 20.98
CA GLU A 105 19.99 -10.77 20.21
C GLU A 105 18.79 -11.36 20.98
N MET A 106 17.69 -11.58 20.27
CA MET A 106 16.52 -12.28 20.79
C MET A 106 16.22 -13.52 19.95
N ALA A 107 16.08 -14.66 20.62
CA ALA A 107 15.61 -15.88 19.99
C ALA A 107 14.07 -15.89 19.94
N VAL A 108 13.52 -16.24 18.77
CA VAL A 108 12.08 -16.34 18.52
C VAL A 108 11.78 -17.72 17.96
N ARG A 109 10.72 -18.36 18.47
CA ARG A 109 10.28 -19.68 18.01
C ARG A 109 8.80 -19.70 17.65
N PHE A 110 8.51 -20.07 16.40
CA PHE A 110 7.17 -20.31 15.87
C PHE A 110 6.96 -21.81 15.71
N GLY A 111 6.56 -22.49 16.79
CA GLY A 111 6.39 -23.95 16.81
C GLY A 111 5.18 -24.45 17.59
N GLY A 112 4.23 -23.56 17.95
CA GLY A 112 3.06 -23.87 18.77
C GLY A 112 1.73 -23.54 18.05
N ARG A 113 0.62 -23.54 18.79
CA ARG A 113 -0.72 -23.13 18.30
C ARG A 113 -1.15 -21.80 18.92
N GLY A 114 -1.88 -20.98 18.16
CA GLY A 114 -2.61 -19.81 18.63
C GLY A 114 -1.79 -18.82 19.48
N PRO A 115 -2.11 -18.64 20.79
CA PRO A 115 -1.59 -17.53 21.61
C PRO A 115 -0.07 -17.44 21.71
N GLU A 116 0.63 -18.57 21.75
CA GLU A 116 2.10 -18.61 21.90
C GLU A 116 2.81 -17.98 20.71
N VAL A 117 2.27 -18.21 19.51
CA VAL A 117 2.84 -17.72 18.26
C VAL A 117 2.60 -16.22 18.11
N LEU A 118 1.42 -15.75 18.53
CA LEU A 118 1.09 -14.33 18.58
C LEU A 118 1.98 -13.57 19.56
N SER A 119 2.17 -14.11 20.78
CA SER A 119 3.07 -13.51 21.77
C SER A 119 4.51 -13.41 21.25
N ALA A 120 5.03 -14.48 20.64
CA ALA A 120 6.37 -14.48 20.07
C ALA A 120 6.55 -13.44 18.95
N MET A 121 5.52 -13.23 18.12
CA MET A 121 5.56 -12.21 17.06
C MET A 121 5.39 -10.79 17.62
N GLU A 122 4.59 -10.61 18.67
CA GLU A 122 4.46 -9.33 19.38
C GLU A 122 5.77 -8.94 20.08
N GLU A 123 6.46 -9.88 20.72
CA GLU A 123 7.79 -9.68 21.30
C GLU A 123 8.82 -9.34 20.21
N ALA A 124 8.83 -10.10 19.12
CA ALA A 124 9.67 -9.83 17.96
C ALA A 124 9.46 -8.42 17.40
N TYR A 125 8.20 -7.99 17.28
CA TYR A 125 7.85 -6.64 16.85
C TYR A 125 8.33 -5.60 17.86
N ARG A 126 8.05 -5.78 19.16
CA ARG A 126 8.53 -4.88 20.22
C ARG A 126 10.04 -4.68 20.20
N PHE A 127 10.80 -5.76 19.98
CA PHE A 127 12.26 -5.68 19.87
C PHE A 127 12.73 -4.98 18.60
N ALA A 128 12.12 -5.30 17.47
CA ALA A 128 12.39 -4.57 16.23
C ALA A 128 12.09 -3.08 16.38
N MET A 129 11.02 -2.73 17.11
CA MET A 129 10.57 -1.36 17.27
C MET A 129 11.32 -0.59 18.37
N SER A 130 11.79 -1.24 19.43
CA SER A 130 12.50 -0.59 20.54
C SER A 130 13.79 0.10 20.11
N LYS A 131 14.40 -0.37 19.01
CA LYS A 131 15.62 0.20 18.41
C LYS A 131 15.33 0.99 17.13
N ALA A 132 14.10 0.92 16.62
CA ALA A 132 13.61 1.66 15.46
C ALA A 132 13.09 3.07 15.80
N ALA A 133 12.71 3.32 17.06
CA ALA A 133 11.81 4.41 17.46
C ALA A 133 12.31 5.85 17.23
N ALA A 134 13.61 6.08 17.01
CA ALA A 134 14.11 7.44 16.79
C ALA A 134 13.85 7.93 15.35
N GLY A 135 12.88 8.85 15.19
CA GLY A 135 12.80 9.77 14.05
C GLY A 135 12.19 9.24 12.75
N ARG A 136 11.30 8.22 12.78
CA ARG A 136 10.76 7.62 11.54
C ARG A 136 9.61 8.39 10.88
N GLY A 137 9.17 9.51 11.45
CA GLY A 137 7.99 10.24 10.97
C GLY A 137 6.69 9.54 11.32
N GLU A 138 5.57 10.27 11.27
CA GLU A 138 4.25 9.76 11.61
C GLU A 138 3.83 8.62 10.65
N GLY A 139 3.25 7.53 11.19
CA GLY A 139 2.74 6.42 10.39
C GLY A 139 3.79 5.40 9.93
N ALA A 140 5.06 5.55 10.34
CA ALA A 140 6.12 4.64 9.93
C ALA A 140 6.00 3.24 10.54
N ASP A 141 5.49 3.14 11.76
CA ASP A 141 5.36 1.88 12.48
C ASP A 141 4.22 1.05 11.89
N LEU A 142 3.14 1.71 11.45
CA LEU A 142 2.06 1.10 10.67
C LEU A 142 2.56 0.64 9.29
N LYS A 143 3.31 1.47 8.56
CA LYS A 143 3.88 1.07 7.26
C LYS A 143 4.83 -0.12 7.39
N ALA A 144 5.62 -0.18 8.45
CA ALA A 144 6.48 -1.32 8.74
C ALA A 144 5.65 -2.59 8.99
N MET A 145 4.53 -2.48 9.69
CA MET A 145 3.59 -3.58 9.86
C MET A 145 2.95 -4.00 8.54
N TYR A 146 2.55 -3.08 7.66
CA TYR A 146 1.99 -3.43 6.34
C TYR A 146 2.97 -4.26 5.51
N LEU A 147 4.26 -3.91 5.53
CA LEU A 147 5.31 -4.68 4.85
C LEU A 147 5.53 -6.07 5.47
N SER A 148 5.44 -6.17 6.80
CA SER A 148 5.48 -7.44 7.52
C SER A 148 4.29 -8.34 7.14
N LEU A 149 3.06 -7.82 7.23
CA LEU A 149 1.84 -8.56 6.90
C LEU A 149 1.78 -8.95 5.43
N GLY A 150 2.19 -8.06 4.52
CA GLY A 150 2.30 -8.38 3.09
C GLY A 150 3.30 -9.51 2.83
N ALA A 151 4.48 -9.50 3.47
CA ALA A 151 5.44 -10.59 3.33
C ALA A 151 4.92 -11.91 3.92
N MET A 152 4.17 -11.84 5.03
CA MET A 152 3.52 -12.98 5.67
C MET A 152 2.48 -13.62 4.74
N LEU A 153 1.49 -12.85 4.28
CA LEU A 153 0.38 -13.34 3.44
C LEU A 153 0.85 -13.86 2.07
N ASN A 154 1.78 -13.14 1.41
CA ASN A 154 2.34 -13.58 0.12
C ASN A 154 3.11 -14.91 0.21
N SER A 155 3.48 -15.34 1.42
CA SER A 155 4.19 -16.61 1.62
C SER A 155 3.26 -17.82 1.81
N LEU A 156 1.96 -17.55 2.00
CA LEU A 156 0.91 -18.55 2.19
C LEU A 156 0.52 -19.15 0.84
N ASP A 157 0.04 -18.32 -0.09
CA ASP A 157 -0.42 -18.71 -1.43
C ASP A 157 -0.46 -17.48 -2.39
N PRO A 158 -0.72 -17.68 -3.70
CA PRO A 158 -0.74 -16.59 -4.68
C PRO A 158 -1.94 -15.63 -4.60
N PHE A 159 -2.98 -15.95 -3.83
CA PHE A 159 -4.24 -15.21 -3.79
C PHE A 159 -4.41 -14.39 -2.50
N SER A 160 -3.57 -14.64 -1.51
CA SER A 160 -3.61 -13.99 -0.22
C SER A 160 -2.66 -12.80 -0.18
N ALA A 161 -3.21 -11.62 0.04
CA ALA A 161 -2.46 -10.37 0.04
C ALA A 161 -2.94 -9.45 1.15
N PHE A 162 -2.00 -8.68 1.71
CA PHE A 162 -2.34 -7.53 2.55
C PHE A 162 -2.57 -6.33 1.62
N LEU A 163 -3.68 -5.63 1.79
CA LEU A 163 -3.97 -4.40 1.05
C LEU A 163 -3.82 -3.20 1.97
N PRO A 164 -2.76 -2.38 1.82
CA PRO A 164 -2.66 -1.11 2.53
C PRO A 164 -3.87 -0.21 2.24
N PRO A 165 -4.21 0.73 3.13
CA PRO A 165 -5.41 1.57 3.00
C PRO A 165 -5.55 2.28 1.64
N GLU A 166 -4.45 2.69 1.02
CA GLU A 166 -4.44 3.31 -0.32
C GLU A 166 -4.86 2.31 -1.39
N VAL A 167 -4.27 1.11 -1.38
CA VAL A 167 -4.54 0.05 -2.36
C VAL A 167 -5.94 -0.50 -2.18
N PHE A 168 -6.37 -0.70 -0.93
CA PHE A 168 -7.72 -1.16 -0.62
C PHE A 168 -8.78 -0.16 -1.10
N ARG A 169 -8.54 1.15 -0.93
CA ARG A 169 -9.42 2.18 -1.47
C ARG A 169 -9.54 2.11 -2.98
N GLU A 170 -8.43 1.97 -3.71
CA GLU A 170 -8.49 1.85 -5.17
C GLU A 170 -9.21 0.57 -5.62
N MET A 171 -8.96 -0.57 -4.96
CA MET A 171 -9.69 -1.81 -5.22
C MET A 171 -11.21 -1.64 -4.99
N GLN A 172 -11.61 -0.94 -3.93
CA GLN A 172 -13.02 -0.62 -3.68
C GLN A 172 -13.62 0.26 -4.79
N VAL A 173 -12.85 1.17 -5.38
CA VAL A 173 -13.31 1.99 -6.51
C VAL A 173 -13.53 1.13 -7.75
N GLU A 174 -12.60 0.23 -8.07
CA GLU A 174 -12.74 -0.72 -9.19
C GLU A 174 -13.93 -1.65 -9.02
N THR A 175 -14.15 -2.12 -7.79
CA THR A 175 -15.25 -2.99 -7.39
C THR A 175 -16.59 -2.24 -7.49
N THR A 176 -16.78 -1.20 -6.69
CA THR A 176 -18.07 -0.49 -6.62
C THR A 176 -18.35 0.37 -7.86
N GLY A 177 -17.33 0.69 -8.66
CA GLY A 177 -17.40 1.72 -9.69
C GLY A 177 -17.64 3.12 -9.13
N ARG A 178 -17.39 3.33 -7.82
CA ARG A 178 -17.73 4.58 -7.12
C ARG A 178 -16.53 5.12 -6.36
N TYR A 179 -16.36 6.44 -6.38
CA TYR A 179 -15.34 7.11 -5.58
C TYR A 179 -15.78 8.50 -5.14
N GLY A 180 -15.27 8.97 -3.99
CA GLY A 180 -15.44 10.35 -3.56
C GLY A 180 -14.51 11.29 -4.35
N GLY A 181 -15.06 12.25 -5.07
CA GLY A 181 -14.27 13.14 -5.90
C GLY A 181 -15.09 14.22 -6.60
N LEU A 182 -14.46 14.86 -7.59
CA LEU A 182 -15.03 16.01 -8.29
C LEU A 182 -15.73 15.64 -9.60
N GLY A 183 -15.39 14.48 -10.18
CA GLY A 183 -15.93 14.04 -11.47
C GLY A 183 -15.23 14.68 -12.68
N ILE A 184 -13.90 14.75 -12.65
CA ILE A 184 -13.10 15.24 -13.78
C ILE A 184 -12.12 14.18 -14.27
N THR A 185 -11.93 14.14 -15.59
CA THR A 185 -10.80 13.46 -16.21
C THR A 185 -9.69 14.50 -16.40
N ILE A 186 -8.50 14.23 -15.86
CA ILE A 186 -7.32 15.08 -15.99
C ILE A 186 -6.17 14.34 -16.67
N THR A 187 -5.22 15.11 -17.18
CA THR A 187 -3.99 14.62 -17.80
C THR A 187 -2.85 15.59 -17.49
N ALA A 188 -1.61 15.15 -17.62
CA ALA A 188 -0.44 16.02 -17.58
C ALA A 188 -0.07 16.43 -19.02
N ARG A 189 -0.15 17.73 -19.34
CA ARG A 189 0.35 18.30 -20.60
C ARG A 189 1.34 19.40 -20.29
N ASP A 190 2.52 19.35 -20.90
CA ASP A 190 3.58 20.34 -20.69
C ASP A 190 3.87 20.59 -19.19
N LYS A 191 3.91 19.50 -18.41
CA LYS A 191 4.06 19.49 -16.93
C LYS A 191 2.96 20.20 -16.14
N LYS A 192 1.82 20.49 -16.76
CA LYS A 192 0.65 21.11 -16.12
C LYS A 192 -0.48 20.10 -16.01
N ILE A 193 -1.22 20.17 -14.90
CA ILE A 193 -2.43 19.37 -14.71
C ILE A 193 -3.56 20.02 -15.49
N THR A 194 -4.04 19.34 -16.53
CA THR A 194 -5.02 19.86 -17.47
C THR A 194 -6.27 19.00 -17.47
N ILE A 195 -7.44 19.63 -17.48
CA ILE A 195 -8.74 18.97 -17.60
C ILE A 195 -8.92 18.47 -19.02
N VAL A 196 -9.10 17.16 -19.18
CA VAL A 196 -9.52 16.55 -20.45
C VAL A 196 -11.00 16.78 -20.65
N SER A 197 -11.81 16.43 -19.65
CA SER A 197 -13.25 16.68 -19.64
C SER A 197 -13.80 16.58 -18.23
N PRO A 198 -14.70 17.48 -17.81
CA PRO A 198 -15.62 17.20 -16.72
C PRO A 198 -16.59 16.07 -17.14
N ILE A 199 -17.06 15.30 -16.17
CA ILE A 199 -18.09 14.27 -16.38
C ILE A 199 -19.44 14.93 -16.15
N GLU A 200 -20.38 14.80 -17.09
CA GLU A 200 -21.74 15.35 -16.95
C GLU A 200 -22.40 14.90 -15.65
N GLU A 201 -23.26 15.76 -15.08
CA GLU A 201 -23.99 15.49 -13.82
C GLU A 201 -23.05 15.29 -12.59
N THR A 202 -21.81 15.77 -12.67
CA THR A 202 -20.88 15.76 -11.53
C THR A 202 -20.58 17.16 -11.00
N PRO A 203 -20.09 17.31 -9.75
CA PRO A 203 -19.83 18.62 -9.16
C PRO A 203 -18.91 19.51 -9.99
N ALA A 204 -17.91 18.93 -10.66
CA ALA A 204 -17.02 19.68 -11.52
C ALA A 204 -17.67 20.22 -12.79
N TYR A 205 -18.61 19.45 -13.36
CA TYR A 205 -19.39 19.90 -14.50
C TYR A 205 -20.33 21.04 -14.10
N GLU A 206 -21.03 20.88 -12.97
CA GLU A 206 -21.92 21.89 -12.39
C GLU A 206 -21.15 23.17 -12.00
N ALA A 207 -19.92 23.03 -11.51
CA ALA A 207 -19.03 24.16 -11.21
C ALA A 207 -18.56 24.91 -12.48
N GLY A 208 -18.83 24.41 -13.68
CA GLY A 208 -18.48 25.08 -14.94
C GLY A 208 -17.01 24.95 -15.33
N LEU A 209 -16.32 23.91 -14.83
CA LEU A 209 -15.02 23.51 -15.35
C LEU A 209 -15.15 23.06 -16.81
N LYS A 210 -14.13 23.29 -17.62
CA LYS A 210 -14.17 23.04 -19.06
C LYS A 210 -12.96 22.23 -19.51
N PRO A 211 -13.07 21.52 -20.65
CA PRO A 211 -11.90 20.97 -21.33
C PRO A 211 -10.83 22.05 -21.53
N GLU A 212 -9.56 21.63 -21.45
CA GLU A 212 -8.36 22.48 -21.59
C GLU A 212 -8.08 23.46 -20.44
N ASP A 213 -8.93 23.50 -19.42
CA ASP A 213 -8.61 24.20 -18.18
C ASP A 213 -7.34 23.63 -17.55
N VAL A 214 -6.44 24.51 -17.13
CA VAL A 214 -5.27 24.14 -16.34
C VAL A 214 -5.59 24.36 -14.88
N ILE A 215 -5.49 23.30 -14.08
CA ILE A 215 -5.53 23.38 -12.63
C ILE A 215 -4.15 23.86 -12.19
N SER A 216 -4.07 25.08 -11.66
CA SER A 216 -2.82 25.69 -11.20
C SER A 216 -2.67 25.67 -9.69
N LEU A 217 -3.78 25.58 -8.95
CA LEU A 217 -3.79 25.49 -7.49
C LEU A 217 -4.80 24.45 -7.03
N VAL A 218 -4.49 23.72 -5.96
CA VAL A 218 -5.44 22.87 -5.24
C VAL A 218 -5.31 23.18 -3.75
N ASN A 219 -6.38 23.68 -3.14
CA ASN A 219 -6.41 24.15 -1.74
C ASN A 219 -5.32 25.18 -1.39
N GLY A 220 -4.89 25.97 -2.37
CA GLY A 220 -3.83 26.97 -2.22
C GLY A 220 -2.42 26.45 -2.49
N GLU A 221 -2.25 25.15 -2.72
CA GLU A 221 -0.97 24.54 -3.10
C GLU A 221 -0.79 24.60 -4.62
N SER A 222 0.38 25.05 -5.09
CA SER A 222 0.73 25.03 -6.52
C SER A 222 0.78 23.60 -7.01
N THR A 223 0.16 23.36 -8.17
CA THR A 223 0.24 22.05 -8.83
C THR A 223 1.46 21.94 -9.75
N GLU A 224 2.35 22.94 -9.75
CA GLU A 224 3.62 22.85 -10.45
C GLU A 224 4.43 21.67 -9.90
N GLU A 225 5.04 20.90 -10.81
CA GLU A 225 5.81 19.68 -10.50
C GLU A 225 4.99 18.51 -9.90
N TRP A 226 3.67 18.65 -9.72
CA TRP A 226 2.84 17.53 -9.29
C TRP A 226 2.82 16.41 -10.34
N SER A 227 2.89 15.18 -9.84
CA SER A 227 2.54 14.02 -10.66
C SER A 227 1.02 13.94 -10.88
N LEU A 228 0.60 13.24 -11.94
CA LEU A 228 -0.83 12.96 -12.16
C LEU A 228 -1.46 12.24 -10.96
N THR A 229 -0.74 11.29 -10.36
CA THR A 229 -1.17 10.53 -9.20
C THR A 229 -1.38 11.42 -7.97
N GLU A 230 -0.46 12.35 -7.72
CA GLU A 230 -0.57 13.30 -6.62
C GLU A 230 -1.79 14.22 -6.77
N ALA A 231 -2.00 14.75 -7.98
CA ALA A 231 -3.17 15.55 -8.29
C ALA A 231 -4.48 14.79 -8.04
N VAL A 232 -4.56 13.52 -8.46
CA VAL A 232 -5.70 12.65 -8.19
C VAL A 232 -5.91 12.45 -6.69
N MET A 233 -4.85 12.14 -5.93
CA MET A 233 -4.95 11.94 -4.48
C MET A 233 -5.44 13.19 -3.74
N LYS A 234 -4.97 14.38 -4.13
CA LYS A 234 -5.35 15.65 -3.49
C LYS A 234 -6.78 16.08 -3.82
N MET A 235 -7.27 15.77 -5.02
CA MET A 235 -8.63 16.11 -5.45
C MET A 235 -9.69 15.07 -5.04
N ARG A 236 -9.31 13.80 -4.89
CA ARG A 236 -10.15 12.79 -4.22
C ARG A 236 -10.21 13.05 -2.72
N GLY A 237 -11.21 12.47 -2.07
CA GLY A 237 -11.41 12.62 -0.63
C GLY A 237 -12.83 12.32 -0.19
N PRO A 238 -13.13 12.50 1.11
CA PRO A 238 -14.45 12.21 1.66
C PRO A 238 -15.55 13.04 0.97
N THR A 239 -16.67 12.40 0.67
CA THR A 239 -17.88 13.05 0.15
C THR A 239 -18.34 14.19 1.08
N GLY A 240 -18.82 15.29 0.52
CA GLY A 240 -19.29 16.47 1.25
C GLY A 240 -18.18 17.45 1.64
N THR A 241 -16.91 17.09 1.49
CA THR A 241 -15.79 18.02 1.72
C THR A 241 -15.52 18.87 0.47
N ALA A 242 -15.09 20.12 0.65
CA ALA A 242 -14.79 21.02 -0.45
C ALA A 242 -13.32 20.93 -0.90
N VAL A 243 -13.09 21.21 -2.19
CA VAL A 243 -11.77 21.47 -2.78
C VAL A 243 -11.80 22.83 -3.46
N ARG A 244 -10.80 23.66 -3.19
CA ARG A 244 -10.60 24.93 -3.91
C ARG A 244 -9.62 24.70 -5.06
N LEU A 245 -10.07 24.92 -6.29
CA LEU A 245 -9.25 24.79 -7.49
C LEU A 245 -8.94 26.17 -8.06
N GLY A 246 -7.67 26.50 -8.22
CA GLY A 246 -7.26 27.63 -9.06
C GLY A 246 -7.20 27.17 -10.50
N ILE A 247 -8.01 27.79 -11.36
CA ILE A 247 -8.16 27.41 -12.77
C ILE A 247 -7.65 28.52 -13.68
N SER A 248 -6.68 28.17 -14.53
CA SER A 248 -6.20 28.99 -15.63
C SER A 248 -6.88 28.54 -16.92
N ARG A 249 -7.65 29.44 -17.54
CA ARG A 249 -8.37 29.19 -18.80
C ARG A 249 -7.90 30.17 -19.87
N LYS A 250 -7.74 29.68 -21.10
CA LYS A 250 -7.33 30.51 -22.25
C LYS A 250 -8.26 31.73 -22.39
N GLY A 251 -7.67 32.91 -22.49
CA GLY A 251 -8.39 34.19 -22.59
C GLY A 251 -8.72 34.85 -21.25
N TRP A 252 -8.43 34.22 -20.11
CA TRP A 252 -8.48 34.89 -18.82
C TRP A 252 -7.17 35.62 -18.50
N PRO A 253 -7.22 36.82 -17.92
CA PRO A 253 -6.01 37.57 -17.55
C PRO A 253 -5.31 36.99 -16.31
N ALA A 254 -6.01 36.20 -15.49
CA ALA A 254 -5.48 35.57 -14.28
C ALA A 254 -6.28 34.29 -13.94
N PRO A 255 -5.71 33.36 -13.15
CA PRO A 255 -6.42 32.20 -12.64
C PRO A 255 -7.63 32.62 -11.79
N ARG A 256 -8.71 31.81 -11.80
CA ARG A 256 -9.90 32.01 -10.97
C ARG A 256 -10.11 30.83 -10.05
N GLU A 257 -10.63 31.08 -8.85
CA GLU A 257 -10.92 30.03 -7.90
C GLU A 257 -12.30 29.41 -8.15
N PHE A 258 -12.37 28.09 -8.08
CA PHE A 258 -13.59 27.29 -8.09
C PHE A 258 -13.65 26.44 -6.82
N VAL A 259 -14.72 26.58 -6.05
CA VAL A 259 -14.98 25.72 -4.90
C VAL A 259 -15.89 24.59 -5.36
N VAL A 260 -15.36 23.36 -5.32
CA VAL A 260 -16.09 22.17 -5.76
C VAL A 260 -16.28 21.24 -4.57
N VAL A 261 -17.53 20.89 -4.26
CA VAL A 261 -17.85 19.95 -3.18
C VAL A 261 -17.75 18.54 -3.71
N ARG A 262 -16.97 17.68 -3.04
CA ARG A 262 -16.81 16.28 -3.43
C ARG A 262 -18.15 15.55 -3.33
N ALA A 263 -18.49 14.80 -4.37
CA ALA A 263 -19.64 13.91 -4.39
C ALA A 263 -19.18 12.47 -4.65
N ILE A 264 -20.13 11.53 -4.56
CA ILE A 264 -19.87 10.17 -5.01
C ILE A 264 -19.98 10.16 -6.53
N ILE A 265 -18.85 9.97 -7.20
CA ILE A 265 -18.75 9.86 -8.65
C ILE A 265 -19.01 8.42 -9.06
N GLN A 266 -19.84 8.23 -10.08
CA GLN A 266 -20.20 6.91 -10.60
C GLN A 266 -19.53 6.68 -11.97
N ILE A 267 -18.74 5.61 -12.05
CA ILE A 267 -18.15 5.14 -13.29
C ILE A 267 -19.16 4.20 -13.95
N ARG A 268 -19.79 4.64 -15.04
CA ARG A 268 -20.71 3.81 -15.80
C ARG A 268 -19.94 2.65 -16.45
N SER A 269 -20.30 1.44 -16.09
CA SER A 269 -19.75 0.20 -16.64
C SER A 269 -20.33 -0.12 -18.03
N VAL A 270 -21.55 0.35 -18.29
CA VAL A 270 -22.28 0.11 -19.54
C VAL A 270 -22.42 1.40 -20.34
N LYS A 271 -22.00 1.37 -21.60
CA LYS A 271 -22.32 2.40 -22.61
C LYS A 271 -23.11 1.75 -23.74
N SER A 272 -24.18 2.40 -24.20
CA SER A 272 -25.01 1.87 -25.28
C SER A 272 -25.33 2.92 -26.35
N ARG A 273 -25.55 2.45 -27.57
CA ARG A 273 -26.02 3.26 -28.70
C ARG A 273 -26.72 2.37 -29.73
N VAL A 274 -27.60 2.96 -30.52
CA VAL A 274 -28.14 2.30 -31.72
C VAL A 274 -27.15 2.49 -32.87
N MET A 275 -26.88 1.41 -33.61
CA MET A 275 -26.09 1.41 -34.84
C MET A 275 -27.03 1.32 -36.05
N LYS A 276 -26.46 1.31 -37.27
CA LYS A 276 -27.23 1.05 -38.48
C LYS A 276 -27.93 -0.31 -38.41
N ASP A 277 -28.97 -0.48 -39.24
CA ASP A 277 -29.69 -1.75 -39.43
C ASP A 277 -30.36 -2.30 -38.15
N ASP A 278 -30.91 -1.40 -37.33
CA ASP A 278 -31.58 -1.74 -36.06
C ASP A 278 -30.70 -2.57 -35.11
N VAL A 279 -29.37 -2.41 -35.16
CA VAL A 279 -28.44 -3.11 -34.28
C VAL A 279 -28.17 -2.27 -33.04
N GLY A 280 -28.55 -2.78 -31.87
CA GLY A 280 -28.12 -2.23 -30.59
C GLY A 280 -26.65 -2.57 -30.34
N TYR A 281 -25.87 -1.60 -29.87
CA TYR A 281 -24.51 -1.84 -29.42
C TYR A 281 -24.40 -1.50 -27.94
N ILE A 282 -23.88 -2.45 -27.16
CA ILE A 282 -23.52 -2.26 -25.76
C ILE A 282 -22.04 -2.55 -25.61
N ARG A 283 -21.31 -1.61 -25.02
CA ARG A 283 -19.97 -1.85 -24.49
C ARG A 283 -20.03 -1.99 -22.98
N LEU A 284 -19.57 -3.13 -22.48
CA LEU A 284 -19.39 -3.38 -21.05
C LEU A 284 -17.90 -3.32 -20.73
N SER A 285 -17.45 -2.25 -20.07
CA SER A 285 -16.01 -2.01 -19.85
C SER A 285 -15.42 -2.75 -18.65
N ALA A 286 -16.23 -3.10 -17.65
CA ALA A 286 -15.86 -3.85 -16.45
C ALA A 286 -17.14 -4.32 -15.75
N PHE A 287 -17.02 -5.27 -14.81
CA PHE A 287 -18.10 -5.67 -13.92
C PHE A 287 -17.99 -4.89 -12.60
N HIS A 288 -18.92 -3.97 -12.38
CA HIS A 288 -19.09 -3.26 -11.11
C HIS A 288 -20.39 -3.73 -10.44
N GLU A 289 -20.55 -3.40 -9.16
CA GLU A 289 -21.74 -3.73 -8.36
C GLU A 289 -23.08 -3.40 -9.07
N ARG A 290 -23.13 -2.30 -9.85
CA ARG A 290 -24.35 -1.83 -10.54
C ARG A 290 -24.48 -2.27 -12.00
N THR A 291 -23.54 -3.07 -12.52
CA THR A 291 -23.50 -3.45 -13.94
C THR A 291 -24.80 -4.09 -14.42
N SER A 292 -25.43 -4.93 -13.60
CA SER A 292 -26.70 -5.58 -13.94
C SER A 292 -27.82 -4.57 -14.21
N ASP A 293 -27.97 -3.57 -13.34
CA ASP A 293 -28.98 -2.51 -13.47
C ASP A 293 -28.73 -1.62 -14.69
N GLU A 294 -27.46 -1.26 -14.91
CA GLU A 294 -27.04 -0.46 -16.06
C GLU A 294 -27.31 -1.21 -17.37
N MET A 295 -27.01 -2.52 -17.41
CA MET A 295 -27.27 -3.39 -18.55
C MET A 295 -28.77 -3.48 -18.83
N GLY A 296 -29.58 -3.75 -17.82
CA GLY A 296 -31.05 -3.79 -17.95
C GLY A 296 -31.62 -2.48 -18.48
N SER A 297 -31.12 -1.35 -17.99
CA SER A 297 -31.54 -0.01 -18.43
C SER A 297 -31.07 0.32 -19.86
N ALA A 298 -29.89 -0.14 -20.26
CA ALA A 298 -29.38 0.01 -21.61
C ALA A 298 -30.18 -0.83 -22.61
N MET A 299 -30.48 -2.09 -22.27
CA MET A 299 -31.27 -2.98 -23.12
C MET A 299 -32.69 -2.45 -23.35
N ARG A 300 -33.36 -1.94 -22.30
CA ARG A 300 -34.69 -1.29 -22.44
C ARG A 300 -34.62 -0.12 -23.41
N ARG A 301 -33.67 0.81 -23.21
CA ARG A 301 -33.49 1.97 -24.09
C ARG A 301 -33.22 1.59 -25.55
N LEU A 302 -32.39 0.57 -25.80
CA LEU A 302 -32.10 0.12 -27.16
C LEU A 302 -33.33 -0.50 -27.83
N ARG A 303 -34.08 -1.34 -27.11
CA ARG A 303 -35.32 -1.94 -27.62
C ARG A 303 -36.36 -0.87 -27.94
N ASP A 304 -36.56 0.09 -27.04
CA ASP A 304 -37.53 1.18 -27.22
C ASP A 304 -37.12 2.11 -28.38
N ALA A 305 -35.82 2.17 -28.71
CA ALA A 305 -35.27 2.86 -29.87
C ALA A 305 -35.29 2.01 -31.17
N GLY A 306 -35.95 0.85 -31.17
CA GLY A 306 -36.16 0.02 -32.36
C GLY A 306 -35.08 -1.03 -32.65
N ALA A 307 -34.10 -1.22 -31.75
CA ALA A 307 -33.08 -2.25 -31.95
C ALA A 307 -33.68 -3.67 -31.94
N ARG A 308 -33.35 -4.47 -32.96
CA ARG A 308 -33.81 -5.86 -33.14
C ARG A 308 -32.73 -6.90 -32.90
N SER A 309 -31.46 -6.47 -32.88
CA SER A 309 -30.30 -7.31 -32.61
C SER A 309 -29.33 -6.58 -31.68
N LEU A 310 -28.38 -7.31 -31.09
CA LEU A 310 -27.45 -6.77 -30.10
C LEU A 310 -26.02 -7.22 -30.38
N ILE A 311 -25.09 -6.26 -30.37
CA ILE A 311 -23.66 -6.51 -30.23
C ILE A 311 -23.29 -6.19 -28.78
N LEU A 312 -22.80 -7.19 -28.05
CA LEU A 312 -22.19 -7.01 -26.74
C LEU A 312 -20.67 -7.01 -26.89
N ASP A 313 -20.05 -5.84 -26.70
CA ASP A 313 -18.61 -5.65 -26.76
C ASP A 313 -17.98 -5.79 -25.38
N LEU A 314 -17.29 -6.91 -25.20
CA LEU A 314 -16.51 -7.26 -24.00
C LEU A 314 -15.01 -7.06 -24.19
N ARG A 315 -14.56 -6.45 -25.30
CA ARG A 315 -13.13 -6.27 -25.55
C ARG A 315 -12.51 -5.35 -24.50
N ASN A 316 -11.35 -5.75 -23.99
CA ASN A 316 -10.62 -5.06 -22.92
C ASN A 316 -11.41 -4.92 -21.61
N ASN A 317 -12.40 -5.79 -21.37
CA ASN A 317 -13.04 -5.93 -20.07
C ASN A 317 -12.21 -6.90 -19.21
N PRO A 318 -11.59 -6.43 -18.11
CA PRO A 318 -10.72 -7.25 -17.27
C PRO A 318 -11.49 -8.20 -16.33
N GLY A 319 -12.83 -8.22 -16.40
CA GLY A 319 -13.70 -8.81 -15.39
C GLY A 319 -14.15 -7.74 -14.39
N GLY A 320 -14.13 -8.09 -13.11
CA GLY A 320 -14.60 -7.25 -12.01
C GLY A 320 -15.31 -8.12 -10.96
N LEU A 321 -16.26 -7.52 -10.24
CA LEU A 321 -17.10 -8.17 -9.22
C LEU A 321 -17.95 -9.33 -9.77
#